data_AF-A0A7J9HSK1-F1
#
_entry.id   AF-A0A7J9HSK1-F1
#
_cell.length_a   1.000
_cell.length_b   1.000
_cell.length_c   1.000
_cell.angle_alpha   90.00
_cell.angle_beta   90.00
_cell.angle_gamma   90.00
#
_symmetry.space_group_name_H-M   'P 1'
#
loop_
_entity.id
_entity.type
_entity.pdbx_description
1 polymer ?
#
loop_
_entity_poly.entity_id
_entity_poly.type
_entity_poly.pdbx_seq_one_letter_code
_entity_poly.pdbx_strand_id
1 'polypeptide(L)'
;MARLLSSNAVLKAIATLPAALSSRSVIGPFYPSGLKYSTSVPGDPDTHEDFRPTNKIQSSDVSLKDVVEQDVKENPVMIYMKGVPDFPQCGFSSLAVRVLKHYNVPLSARNILEDAELKSAVKAFR
;
A
#
# COMPACT_ATOMS: atom_id res chain seq x y z
N MET A 1 14.08 21.19 53.15
CA MET A 1 15.45 21.60 52.75
C MET A 1 15.64 21.20 51.29
N ALA A 2 15.75 22.02 50.25
CA ALA A 2 15.59 23.45 50.04
C ALA A 2 15.18 23.60 48.56
N ARG A 3 14.22 24.48 48.27
CA ARG A 3 13.92 24.97 46.91
C ARG A 3 15.01 25.98 46.55
N LEU A 4 15.68 25.80 45.42
CA LEU A 4 16.57 26.83 44.86
C LEU A 4 15.85 27.59 43.75
N LEU A 5 15.47 28.81 44.12
CA LEU A 5 15.21 29.93 43.22
C LEU A 5 16.56 30.43 42.68
N SER A 6 16.66 30.66 41.38
CA SER A 6 17.47 31.77 40.88
C SER A 6 16.93 32.26 39.54
N SER A 7 16.17 33.34 39.64
CA SER A 7 15.89 34.28 38.56
C SER A 7 17.19 34.81 37.95
N ASN A 8 17.19 35.08 36.64
CA ASN A 8 17.86 36.26 36.10
C ASN A 8 17.12 36.74 34.86
N ALA A 9 16.74 38.01 34.93
CA ALA A 9 16.11 38.80 33.89
C ALA A 9 17.13 39.17 32.80
N VAL A 10 16.66 39.64 31.65
CA VAL A 10 16.83 41.03 31.18
C VAL A 10 16.45 41.11 29.68
N LEU A 11 15.64 42.13 29.42
CA LEU A 11 15.10 42.59 28.15
C LEU A 11 16.16 43.07 27.13
N LYS A 12 15.80 43.03 25.83
CA LYS A 12 16.01 44.04 24.75
C LYS A 12 15.58 43.37 23.42
N ALA A 13 14.42 43.63 22.80
CA ALA A 13 13.93 44.85 22.12
C ALA A 13 14.79 45.32 20.93
N ILE A 14 14.11 45.69 19.83
CA ILE A 14 14.56 46.44 18.61
C ILE A 14 15.02 45.51 17.45
N ALA A 15 14.57 45.57 16.19
CA ALA A 15 13.76 46.53 15.44
C ALA A 15 12.92 45.84 14.35
N THR A 16 11.77 46.44 14.07
CA THR A 16 10.97 46.37 12.85
C THR A 16 11.76 46.80 11.60
N LEU A 17 11.65 46.04 10.52
CA LEU A 17 11.94 46.50 9.16
C LEU A 17 10.85 45.94 8.22
N PRO A 18 10.00 46.79 7.61
CA PRO A 18 9.07 46.36 6.58
C PRO A 18 9.81 46.36 5.23
N ALA A 19 10.06 45.17 4.68
CA ALA A 19 10.53 45.05 3.31
C ALA A 19 9.36 44.62 2.42
N ALA A 20 8.81 45.62 1.73
CA ALA A 20 8.11 45.58 0.45
C ALA A 20 7.29 44.33 0.07
N LEU A 21 5.97 44.54 0.01
CA LEU A 21 5.03 43.84 -0.86
C LEU A 21 5.61 43.69 -2.28
N SER A 22 5.97 42.47 -2.67
CA SER A 22 5.99 42.07 -4.07
C SER A 22 4.81 41.15 -4.30
N SER A 23 3.73 41.71 -4.82
CA SER A 23 2.57 40.98 -5.32
C SER A 23 2.99 40.15 -6.54
N ARG A 24 3.46 38.93 -6.30
CA ARG A 24 3.55 37.92 -7.35
C ARG A 24 2.38 36.98 -7.20
N SER A 25 1.30 37.28 -7.91
CA SER A 25 0.21 36.33 -8.16
C SER A 25 0.80 35.11 -8.86
N VAL A 26 1.12 34.07 -8.12
CA VAL A 26 1.38 32.75 -8.69
C VAL A 26 0.00 32.14 -8.92
N ILE A 27 -0.53 32.36 -10.11
CA ILE A 27 -1.63 31.57 -10.65
C ILE A 27 -1.01 30.17 -10.84
N GLY A 28 -1.06 29.35 -9.80
CA GLY A 28 -0.80 27.92 -9.94
C GLY A 28 -1.85 27.35 -10.89
N PRO A 29 -1.49 26.55 -11.89
CA PRO A 29 -2.48 25.90 -12.71
C PRO A 29 -3.29 24.97 -11.78
N PHE A 30 -4.56 25.32 -11.65
CA PHE A 30 -5.62 24.44 -11.22
C PHE A 30 -5.57 23.23 -12.17
N TYR A 31 -5.08 22.08 -11.72
CA TYR A 31 -5.25 20.82 -12.45
C TYR A 31 -6.59 20.23 -11.99
N PRO A 32 -7.69 20.39 -12.75
CA PRO A 32 -8.78 19.46 -12.62
C PRO A 32 -8.32 18.14 -13.26
N SER A 33 -8.71 17.03 -12.66
CA SER A 33 -8.67 15.68 -13.25
C SER A 33 -7.30 15.10 -13.60
N GLY A 34 -6.82 14.20 -12.71
CA GLY A 34 -5.77 13.24 -13.05
C GLY A 34 -6.16 12.43 -14.28
N LEU A 35 -5.47 12.69 -15.39
CA LEU A 35 -5.60 11.94 -16.63
C LEU A 35 -5.13 10.50 -16.37
N LYS A 36 -6.03 9.53 -16.57
CA LYS A 36 -5.64 8.13 -16.66
C LYS A 36 -4.97 7.93 -18.01
N TYR A 37 -3.65 7.94 -18.03
CA TYR A 37 -2.89 7.56 -19.21
C TYR A 37 -3.05 6.05 -19.41
N SER A 38 -3.87 5.63 -20.37
CA SER A 38 -3.84 4.27 -20.90
C SER A 38 -2.75 4.23 -21.97
N THR A 39 -1.66 3.50 -21.75
CA THR A 39 -0.53 3.40 -22.71
C THR A 39 -0.83 2.52 -23.92
N SER A 40 -2.10 2.22 -24.19
CA SER A 40 -2.54 1.42 -25.33
C SER A 40 -3.31 2.33 -26.29
N VAL A 41 -2.66 2.78 -27.35
CA VAL A 41 -3.32 3.39 -28.51
C VAL A 41 -3.71 2.24 -29.45
N PRO A 42 -5.00 1.94 -29.65
CA PRO A 42 -5.40 0.92 -30.60
C PRO A 42 -5.10 1.42 -32.03
N GLY A 43 -4.20 0.74 -32.74
CA GLY A 43 -3.97 0.96 -34.18
C GLY A 43 -2.85 1.92 -34.57
N ASP A 44 -1.85 2.14 -33.72
CA ASP A 44 -0.65 2.89 -34.10
C ASP A 44 0.24 2.05 -35.05
N PRO A 45 0.49 2.49 -36.30
CA PRO A 45 1.32 1.76 -37.28
C PRO A 45 2.80 1.68 -36.89
N ASP A 46 3.25 2.40 -35.86
CA ASP A 46 4.65 2.46 -35.41
C ASP A 46 4.93 1.57 -34.18
N THR A 47 3.98 0.72 -33.76
CA THR A 47 4.19 -0.20 -32.63
C THR A 47 4.89 -1.47 -33.08
N HIS A 48 6.17 -1.61 -32.74
CA HIS A 48 6.95 -2.81 -33.03
C HIS A 48 6.38 -4.05 -32.31
N GLU A 49 6.28 -5.15 -33.04
CA GLU A 49 5.67 -6.43 -32.63
C GLU A 49 6.32 -7.04 -31.37
N ASP A 50 7.58 -6.72 -31.09
CA ASP A 50 8.35 -7.23 -29.93
C ASP A 50 7.78 -6.81 -28.56
N PHE A 51 6.93 -5.79 -28.51
CA PHE A 51 6.28 -5.37 -27.26
C PHE A 51 4.92 -6.04 -27.03
N ARG A 52 4.53 -6.99 -27.88
CA ARG A 52 3.27 -7.73 -27.68
C ARG A 52 3.35 -8.56 -26.39
N PRO A 53 2.34 -8.46 -25.51
CA PRO A 53 2.31 -9.27 -24.29
C PRO A 53 2.26 -10.75 -24.65
N THR A 54 3.30 -11.50 -24.28
CA THR A 54 3.30 -12.95 -24.43
C THR A 54 2.57 -13.57 -23.24
N ASN A 55 1.39 -14.12 -23.50
CA ASN A 55 0.64 -14.84 -22.48
C ASN A 55 1.30 -16.21 -22.27
N LYS A 56 2.28 -16.28 -21.36
CA LYS A 56 2.73 -17.54 -20.78
C LYS A 56 1.81 -17.81 -19.60
N ILE A 57 1.03 -18.89 -19.65
CA ILE A 57 0.72 -19.85 -18.56
C ILE A 57 -0.44 -20.76 -19.05
N GLN A 58 -0.20 -22.07 -19.07
CA GLN A 58 -1.25 -23.10 -19.08
C GLN A 58 -1.14 -23.83 -17.75
N SER A 59 -2.24 -23.84 -16.99
CA SER A 59 -2.34 -24.17 -15.57
C SER A 59 -2.94 -25.56 -15.34
N SER A 60 -2.41 -26.29 -14.35
CA SER A 60 -2.73 -27.68 -14.01
C SER A 60 -4.05 -27.88 -13.24
N ASP A 61 -4.67 -29.05 -13.44
CA ASP A 61 -6.08 -29.45 -13.24
C ASP A 61 -6.72 -29.49 -11.83
N VAL A 62 -6.41 -28.55 -10.93
CA VAL A 62 -7.29 -28.29 -9.76
C VAL A 62 -7.62 -26.81 -9.66
N SER A 63 -8.92 -26.51 -9.66
CA SER A 63 -9.45 -25.16 -9.56
C SER A 63 -9.09 -24.54 -8.20
N LEU A 64 -8.06 -23.69 -8.17
CA LEU A 64 -7.63 -22.98 -6.94
C LEU A 64 -8.72 -22.08 -6.35
N LYS A 65 -9.76 -21.77 -7.13
CA LYS A 65 -10.94 -21.06 -6.64
C LYS A 65 -11.69 -21.88 -5.61
N ASP A 66 -11.86 -23.17 -5.87
CA ASP A 66 -12.56 -24.10 -4.96
C ASP A 66 -11.76 -24.24 -3.64
N VAL A 67 -10.43 -24.19 -3.72
CA VAL A 67 -9.56 -24.17 -2.54
C VAL A 67 -9.80 -22.92 -1.69
N VAL A 68 -9.89 -21.74 -2.32
CA VAL A 68 -10.17 -20.49 -1.60
C VAL A 68 -11.57 -20.51 -0.98
N GLU A 69 -12.56 -21.03 -1.69
CA GLU A 69 -13.91 -21.21 -1.16
C GLU A 69 -13.93 -22.13 0.07
N GLN A 70 -13.20 -23.24 0.00
CA GLN A 70 -13.11 -24.20 1.11
C GLN A 70 -12.34 -23.62 2.29
N ASP A 71 -11.21 -22.95 2.05
CA ASP A 71 -10.40 -22.29 3.08
C ASP A 71 -11.26 -21.29 3.90
N VAL A 72 -12.09 -20.48 3.22
CA VAL A 72 -12.98 -19.49 3.87
C VAL A 72 -14.14 -20.17 4.62
N LYS A 73 -14.61 -21.32 4.15
CA LYS A 73 -15.70 -22.07 4.78
C LYS A 73 -15.25 -22.83 6.03
N GLU A 74 -14.05 -23.41 6.01
CA GLU A 74 -13.51 -24.20 7.10
C GLU A 74 -12.95 -23.33 8.23
N ASN A 75 -12.32 -22.22 7.88
CA ASN A 75 -11.60 -21.38 8.84
C ASN A 75 -12.41 -20.13 9.18
N PRO A 76 -12.79 -19.91 10.46
CA PRO A 76 -13.54 -18.73 10.85
C PRO A 76 -12.75 -17.43 10.63
N VAL A 77 -11.41 -17.50 10.73
CA VAL A 77 -10.50 -16.41 10.41
C VAL A 77 -9.38 -16.93 9.53
N MET A 78 -9.44 -16.58 8.25
CA MET A 78 -8.45 -16.92 7.23
C MET A 78 -7.73 -15.66 6.75
N ILE A 79 -6.39 -15.69 6.70
CA ILE A 79 -5.58 -14.59 6.16
C ILE A 79 -4.72 -15.04 4.98
N TYR A 80 -4.90 -14.37 3.84
CA TYR A 80 -4.00 -14.46 2.70
C TYR A 80 -2.96 -13.34 2.79
N MET A 81 -1.69 -13.71 2.91
CA MET A 81 -0.64 -12.74 3.20
C MET A 81 0.66 -13.01 2.43
N LYS A 82 1.58 -12.04 2.46
CA LYS A 82 2.92 -12.16 1.87
C LYS A 82 3.89 -12.73 2.91
N GLY A 83 4.37 -13.95 2.67
CA GLY A 83 5.13 -14.73 3.64
C GLY A 83 4.21 -15.51 4.58
N VAL A 84 4.75 -15.91 5.73
CA VAL A 84 4.04 -16.69 6.76
C VAL A 84 3.90 -15.88 8.05
N PRO A 85 2.98 -16.24 8.98
CA PRO A 85 2.78 -15.48 10.22
C PRO A 85 4.01 -15.33 11.13
N ASP A 86 4.99 -16.24 11.00
CA ASP A 86 6.25 -16.20 11.72
C ASP A 86 7.31 -15.34 11.02
N PHE A 87 7.25 -15.28 9.69
CA PHE A 87 8.17 -14.54 8.83
C PHE A 87 7.40 -13.74 7.75
N PRO A 88 6.75 -12.62 8.12
CA PRO A 88 6.04 -11.78 7.17
C PRO A 88 7.01 -11.02 6.27
N GLN A 89 6.77 -11.03 4.95
CA GLN A 89 7.64 -10.40 3.95
C GLN A 89 7.15 -9.02 3.51
N CYS A 90 6.12 -8.47 4.17
CA CYS A 90 5.56 -7.16 3.86
C CYS A 90 5.08 -6.47 5.14
N GLY A 91 5.28 -5.15 5.24
CA GLY A 91 4.86 -4.36 6.41
C GLY A 91 3.37 -4.46 6.71
N PHE A 92 2.51 -4.44 5.68
CA PHE A 92 1.06 -4.62 5.84
C PHE A 92 0.72 -6.00 6.41
N SER A 93 1.36 -7.05 5.90
CA SER A 93 1.19 -8.42 6.36
C SER A 93 1.65 -8.60 7.81
N SER A 94 2.78 -7.97 8.19
CA SER A 94 3.28 -7.96 9.57
C SER A 94 2.32 -7.26 10.54
N LEU A 95 1.78 -6.11 10.15
CA LEU A 95 0.81 -5.38 10.97
C LEU A 95 -0.49 -6.17 11.16
N ALA A 96 -1.03 -6.76 10.09
CA ALA A 96 -2.25 -7.56 10.16
C ALA A 96 -2.11 -8.73 11.14
N VAL A 97 -1.01 -9.50 11.04
CA VAL A 97 -0.75 -10.61 11.96
C VAL A 97 -0.54 -10.13 13.39
N ARG A 98 0.15 -9.01 13.61
CA ARG A 98 0.33 -8.43 14.95
C ARG A 98 -1.02 -8.14 15.59
N VAL A 99 -1.92 -7.47 14.87
CA VAL A 99 -3.25 -7.11 15.38
C VAL A 99 -4.08 -8.36 15.66
N LEU A 100 -4.11 -9.33 14.73
CA LEU A 100 -4.86 -10.57 14.93
C LEU A 100 -4.33 -11.39 16.13
N LYS A 101 -3.01 -11.44 16.32
CA LYS A 101 -2.37 -12.08 17.48
C LYS A 101 -2.78 -11.41 18.80
N HIS A 102 -2.96 -10.08 18.84
CA HIS A 102 -3.42 -9.38 20.04
C HIS A 102 -4.81 -9.82 20.50
N TYR A 103 -5.69 -10.24 19.59
CA TYR A 103 -7.03 -10.72 19.92
C TYR A 103 -7.07 -12.21 20.29
N ASN A 104 -5.92 -12.92 20.26
CA ASN A 104 -5.80 -14.35 20.57
C ASN A 104 -6.79 -15.25 19.80
N VAL A 105 -7.12 -14.88 18.56
CA VAL A 105 -8.03 -15.67 17.71
C VAL A 105 -7.22 -16.72 16.95
N PRO A 106 -7.66 -17.99 16.87
CA PRO A 106 -7.04 -18.98 16.01
C PRO A 106 -7.19 -18.53 14.55
N LEU A 107 -6.05 -18.28 13.89
CA LEU A 107 -6.00 -17.81 12.51
C LEU A 107 -5.28 -18.82 11.63
N SER A 108 -5.87 -19.10 10.47
CA SER A 108 -5.24 -19.88 9.42
C SER A 108 -4.64 -18.93 8.38
N ALA A 109 -3.47 -19.26 7.85
CA ALA A 109 -2.74 -18.38 6.93
C ALA A 109 -2.22 -19.12 5.70
N ARG A 110 -2.31 -18.49 4.53
CA ARG A 110 -1.71 -18.94 3.26
C ARG A 110 -0.80 -17.87 2.69
N ASN A 111 0.36 -18.31 2.17
CA ASN A 111 1.33 -17.43 1.52
C ASN A 111 0.99 -17.26 0.02
N ILE A 112 0.67 -16.03 -0.40
CA ILE A 112 0.31 -15.74 -1.80
C ILE A 112 1.52 -15.59 -2.74
N LEU A 113 2.74 -15.66 -2.20
CA LEU A 113 3.97 -15.51 -2.98
C LEU A 113 4.43 -16.83 -3.61
N GLU A 114 3.94 -17.96 -3.11
CA GLU A 114 4.28 -19.29 -3.61
C GLU A 114 3.59 -19.57 -4.96
N ASP A 115 2.31 -19.19 -5.09
CA ASP A 115 1.51 -19.48 -6.28
C ASP A 115 0.87 -18.22 -6.89
N ALA A 116 1.25 -17.91 -8.14
CA ALA A 116 0.70 -16.78 -8.89
C ALA A 116 -0.80 -16.95 -9.22
N GLU A 117 -1.23 -18.19 -9.41
CA GLU A 117 -2.63 -18.54 -9.66
C GLU A 117 -3.47 -18.35 -8.39
N LEU A 118 -2.96 -18.74 -7.21
CA LEU A 118 -3.63 -18.51 -5.93
C LEU A 118 -3.85 -17.01 -5.70
N LYS A 119 -2.82 -16.19 -5.94
CA LYS A 119 -2.96 -14.72 -5.86
C LYS A 119 -4.06 -14.21 -6.78
N SER A 120 -4.18 -14.76 -7.98
CA SER A 120 -5.20 -14.37 -8.95
C SER A 120 -6.59 -14.85 -8.52
N ALA A 121 -6.70 -16.05 -7.96
CA ALA A 121 -7.93 -16.60 -7.41
C ALA A 121 -8.45 -15.78 -6.22
N VAL A 122 -7.59 -15.48 -5.23
CA VAL A 122 -7.93 -14.65 -4.06
C VAL A 122 -8.38 -13.24 -4.49
N LYS A 123 -7.75 -12.67 -5.53
CA LYS A 123 -8.15 -11.36 -6.07
C LYS A 123 -9.51 -11.40 -6.78
N ALA A 124 -9.85 -12.54 -7.39
CA ALA A 124 -11.10 -12.73 -8.12
C ALA A 124 -12.29 -13.06 -7.19
N PHE A 125 -12.00 -13.65 -6.02
CA PHE A 125 -12.97 -13.98 -4.99
C PHE A 125 -13.66 -12.71 -4.43
N ARG A 126 -14.99 -12.72 -4.32
CA ARG A 126 -15.83 -11.61 -3.85
C ARG A 126 -16.99 -12.09 -3.01
#